data_AF-A0A962I105-F1
#
_entry.id   AF-A0A962I105-F1
#
_cell.length_a   1.000
_cell.length_b   1.000
_cell.length_c   1.000
_cell.angle_alpha   90.00
_cell.angle_beta   90.00
_cell.angle_gamma   90.00
#
_symmetry.space_group_name_H-M   'P 1'
#
loop_
_entity.id
_entity.type
_entity.pdbx_description
1 polymer ?
#
loop_
_entity_poly.entity_id
_entity_poly.type
_entity_poly.pdbx_seq_one_letter_code
_entity_poly.pdbx_strand_id
1 'polypeptide(L)' 'MRREFYLQDDQSNKFWTIEVQGAEIVTTNGRVGSKPRETRKCFPSPSRSAAMRCSASRAAAH' A
#
# COMPACT_ATOMS: atom_id res chain seq x y z
N MET A 1 -2.61 -11.50 6.17
CA MET A 1 -3.97 -10.97 6.43
C MET A 1 -3.99 -9.50 6.01
N ARG A 2 -4.92 -9.13 5.13
CA ARG A 2 -5.10 -7.75 4.67
C ARG A 2 -5.87 -6.95 5.73
N ARG A 3 -5.45 -5.71 5.95
CA ARG A 3 -6.13 -4.73 6.81
C ARG A 3 -6.60 -3.57 5.97
N GLU A 4 -7.77 -3.04 6.29
CA GLU A 4 -8.42 -1.95 5.55
C GLU A 4 -8.75 -0.80 6.50
N PHE A 5 -8.58 0.42 5.99
CA PHE A 5 -8.81 1.67 6.71
C PHE A 5 -9.54 2.63 5.79
N TYR A 6 -10.41 3.46 6.38
CA TYR A 6 -11.22 4.43 5.65
C TYR A 6 -11.12 5.79 6.34
N LEU A 7 -11.09 6.85 5.52
CA LEU A 7 -11.34 8.22 5.95
C LEU A 7 -12.53 8.73 5.17
N GLN A 8 -13.64 8.94 5.88
CA GLN A 8 -14.89 9.44 5.33
C GLN A 8 -15.31 10.67 6.13
N ASP A 9 -15.27 11.81 5.46
CA ASP A 9 -15.72 13.11 5.94
C ASP A 9 -16.33 13.90 4.77
N ASP A 10 -16.75 15.15 5.00
CA ASP A 10 -17.43 15.97 4.00
C ASP A 10 -16.57 16.25 2.74
N GLN A 11 -15.24 16.15 2.84
CA GLN A 11 -14.30 16.46 1.76
C GLN A 11 -13.53 15.23 1.26
N SER A 12 -13.46 14.18 2.08
CA SER A 12 -12.65 13.00 1.87
C SER A 12 -13.51 11.75 1.83
N ASN A 13 -13.28 10.93 0.82
CA ASN A 13 -13.76 9.55 0.79
C ASN A 13 -12.62 8.68 0.31
N LYS A 14 -11.71 8.35 1.23
CA LYS A 14 -10.43 7.69 0.94
C LYS A 14 -10.34 6.34 1.63
N PHE A 15 -9.52 5.46 1.08
CA PHE A 15 -9.22 4.17 1.66
C PHE A 15 -7.72 3.87 1.63
N TRP A 16 -7.30 2.98 2.53
CA TRP A 16 -5.98 2.36 2.53
C TRP A 16 -6.12 0.89 2.85
N THR A 17 -5.41 0.05 2.12
CA THR A 17 -5.26 -1.36 2.45
C THR A 17 -3.81 -1.70 2.62
N ILE A 18 -3.48 -2.43 3.67
CA ILE A 18 -2.13 -2.85 4.00
C ILE A 18 -2.13 -4.37 4.08
N GLU A 19 -1.25 -4.98 3.30
CA GLU A 19 -1.08 -6.43 3.27
C GLU A 19 0.40 -6.79 3.37
N VAL A 20 0.72 -7.77 4.20
CA VAL A 20 2.05 -8.39 4.25
C VAL A 20 2.02 -9.64 3.38
N GLN A 21 2.80 -9.65 2.30
CA GLN A 21 2.98 -10.76 1.37
C GLN A 21 4.44 -11.26 1.51
N GLY A 22 4.65 -12.28 2.34
CA GLY A 22 5.99 -12.78 2.65
C GLY A 22 6.85 -11.69 3.31
N ALA A 23 7.86 -11.19 2.57
CA ALA A 23 8.74 -10.11 3.01
C ALA A 23 8.39 -8.75 2.37
N GLU A 24 7.23 -8.63 1.71
CA GLU A 24 6.74 -7.42 1.08
C GLU A 24 5.55 -6.84 1.84
N ILE A 25 5.49 -5.52 1.98
CA ILE A 25 4.27 -4.80 2.35
C ILE A 25 3.69 -4.18 1.08
N VAL A 26 2.47 -4.54 0.77
CA VAL A 26 1.66 -3.95 -0.30
C VAL A 26 0.70 -2.96 0.34
N THR A 27 0.76 -1.70 -0.10
CA THR A 27 -0.17 -0.64 0.29
C THR A 27 -0.94 -0.19 -0.93
N THR A 28 -2.27 -0.26 -0.88
CA THR A 28 -3.15 0.26 -1.93
C THR A 28 -4.01 1.36 -1.33
N ASN A 29 -4.06 2.53 -1.97
CA ASN A 29 -4.83 3.66 -1.46
C ASN A 29 -5.38 4.54 -2.58
N GLY A 30 -6.43 5.28 -2.27
CA GLY A 30 -7.06 6.19 -3.22
C GLY A 30 -8.38 6.71 -2.72
N ARG A 31 -9.07 7.47 -3.58
CA ARG A 31 -10.48 7.81 -3.38
C ARG A 31 -11.33 6.57 -3.65
N VAL A 32 -12.32 6.31 -2.81
CA VAL A 32 -13.26 5.20 -3.01
C VAL A 32 -13.99 5.40 -4.36
N GLY A 33 -14.05 4.34 -5.17
CA GLY A 33 -14.63 4.37 -6.52
C GLY A 33 -13.73 4.95 -7.62
N SER A 34 -12.50 5.35 -7.32
CA SER A 34 -11.51 5.83 -8.31
C SER A 34 -10.37 4.83 -8.51
N LYS A 35 -9.59 4.97 -9.60
CA LYS A 35 -8.38 4.16 -9.83
C LYS A 35 -7.39 4.38 -8.67
N PRO A 36 -7.03 3.33 -7.91
CA PRO A 36 -6.15 3.49 -6.76
C PRO A 36 -4.68 3.43 -7.16
N ARG A 37 -3.83 3.91 -6.25
CA ARG A 37 -2.39 3.76 -6.32
C ARG A 37 -1.96 2.60 -5.45
N GLU A 38 -1.14 1.72 -6.02
CA GLU A 38 -0.44 0.67 -5.29
C GLU A 38 1.01 1.08 -5.04
N THR A 39 1.54 0.71 -3.88
CA THR A 39 2.95 0.85 -3.52
C THR A 39 3.40 -0.42 -2.83
N ARG A 40 4.54 -0.93 -3.28
CA ARG A 40 5.14 -2.16 -2.79
C ARG A 40 6.47 -1.84 -2.12
N LYS A 41 6.70 -2.44 -0.95
CA LYS A 41 7.93 -2.25 -0.19
C LYS A 41 8.43 -3.59 0.33
N CYS A 42 9.53 -4.07 -0.24
CA CYS A 42 10.20 -5.29 0.20
C CYS A 42 11.13 -5.03 1.39
N PHE A 43 11.30 -6.05 2.22
CA PHE A 43 12.15 -6.04 3.39
C PHE A 43 13.11 -7.24 3.36
N PRO A 44 14.40 -7.04 3.72
CA PRO A 44 15.39 -8.12 3.67
C PRO A 44 15.26 -9.15 4.80
N SER A 45 14.44 -8.91 5.83
CA SER A 45 14.10 -9.93 6.83
C SER A 45 12.65 -9.79 7.33
N PRO A 46 11.98 -10.92 7.68
CA PRO A 46 10.62 -10.88 8.23
C PRO A 46 10.52 -10.12 9.56
N SER A 47 11.60 -10.13 10.35
CA SER A 47 11.69 -9.46 11.65
C SER A 47 11.90 -7.94 11.56
N ARG A 48 12.30 -7.44 10.38
CA ARG A 48 12.71 -6.06 10.18
C ARG A 48 12.00 -5.50 8.96
N SER A 49 10.66 -5.37 9.06
CA SER A 49 9.86 -4.49 8.20
C SER A 49 10.21 -2.98 8.35
N ALA A 50 11.47 -2.69 8.71
CA ALA A 50 12.03 -1.38 8.99
C ALA A 50 13.52 -1.37 8.60
N ALA A 51 13.84 -1.49 7.31
CA ALA A 51 14.99 -0.83 6.67
C ALA A 51 15.12 -1.25 5.21
N MET A 52 15.35 -0.24 4.36
CA MET A 52 15.87 -0.23 2.97
C MET A 52 16.50 -1.55 2.47
N ARG A 53 16.39 -2.00 1.21
CA ARG A 53 16.23 -1.31 -0.08
C ARG A 53 15.88 -2.40 -1.12
N CYS A 54 14.85 -2.23 -1.94
CA CYS A 54 14.78 -2.88 -3.25
C CYS A 54 13.90 -2.03 -4.16
N SER A 55 14.53 -1.37 -5.11
CA SER A 55 13.92 -0.50 -6.10
C SER A 55 13.29 -1.33 -7.22
N ALA A 56 11.98 -1.20 -7.41
CA ALA A 56 11.37 -1.18 -8.73
C ALA A 56 9.99 -0.50 -8.63
N SER A 57 9.98 0.81 -8.90
CA SER A 57 8.74 1.49 -9.24
C SER A 57 8.16 0.85 -10.50
N ARG A 58 6.90 0.40 -10.46
CA ARG A 58 6.04 0.43 -11.63
C ARG A 58 4.80 1.23 -11.28
N ALA A 59 4.83 2.50 -11.65
CA ALA A 59 3.63 3.26 -11.88
C ALA A 59 2.86 2.57 -13.02
N ALA A 60 1.69 2.00 -12.72
CA ALA A 60 0.79 1.54 -13.75
C ALA A 60 0.15 2.77 -14.41
N ALA A 61 0.60 3.04 -15.64
CA ALA A 61 0.05 4.02 -16.56
C ALA A 61 -1.42 3.73 -16.94
N HIS A 62 -1.97 4.63 -17.76
CA HIS A 62 -3.34 4.78 -18.27
C HIS A 62 -4.23 5.69 -17.43
#